data_AF-A0A6N2HVN2-F1
#
_entry.id   AF-A0A6N2HVN2-F1
#
_cell.length_a   1.000
_cell.length_b   1.000
_cell.length_c   1.000
_cell.angle_alpha   90.00
_cell.angle_beta   90.00
_cell.angle_gamma   90.00
#
_symmetry.space_group_name_H-M   'P 1'
#
loop_
_entity.id
_entity.type
_entity.pdbx_description
1 polymer ?
#
loop_
_entity_poly.entity_id
_entity_poly.type
_entity_poly.pdbx_seq_one_letter_code
_entity_poly.pdbx_strand_id
1 'polypeptide(L)'
;MSAADLKAAQAALAAEHAAVYGYGVVGARVGQKRRAEARSAHHAHRARRDALARTVRDLGGEPVAARAAYALPFTVADPAAAVRLAALLEDRVANVYSDLVRAAGGPLRREAAVALREAAVRAVRWRGSGVPFPGLAERAAGKTAAAGAGARNADGDGAAPAH
;
A
#
# COMPACT_ATOMS: atom_id res chain seq x y z
N MET A 1 29.79 1.57 -17.66
CA MET A 1 28.64 1.72 -16.72
C MET A 1 28.58 3.17 -16.27
N SER A 2 27.39 3.75 -16.17
CA SER A 2 27.26 5.21 -15.97
C SER A 2 27.21 5.56 -14.47
N ALA A 3 27.78 6.72 -14.10
CA ALA A 3 27.63 7.25 -12.74
C ALA A 3 26.15 7.52 -12.38
N ALA A 4 25.30 7.75 -13.38
CA ALA A 4 23.85 7.90 -13.19
C ALA A 4 23.18 6.59 -12.78
N ASP A 5 23.60 5.44 -13.34
CA ASP A 5 23.09 4.11 -12.99
C ASP A 5 23.36 3.82 -11.51
N LEU A 6 24.61 4.03 -11.08
CA LEU A 6 25.02 3.83 -9.69
C LEU A 6 24.26 4.76 -8.74
N LYS A 7 24.14 6.05 -9.08
CA LYS A 7 23.38 7.02 -8.28
C LYS A 7 21.91 6.59 -8.12
N ALA A 8 21.26 6.17 -9.20
CA ALA A 8 19.88 5.73 -9.16
C ALA A 8 19.71 4.40 -8.40
N ALA A 9 20.64 3.46 -8.55
CA ALA A 9 20.64 2.19 -7.81
C ALA A 9 20.81 2.42 -6.29
N GLN A 10 21.68 3.35 -5.89
CA GLN A 10 21.84 3.77 -4.49
C GLN A 10 20.59 4.43 -3.93
N ALA A 11 19.94 5.31 -4.71
CA ALA A 11 18.67 5.91 -4.32
C ALA A 11 17.58 4.84 -4.10
N ALA A 12 17.49 3.86 -5.01
CA ALA A 12 16.58 2.72 -4.86
C ALA A 12 16.90 1.89 -3.61
N LEU A 13 18.18 1.62 -3.34
CA LEU A 13 18.60 0.89 -2.13
C LEU A 13 18.22 1.64 -0.84
N ALA A 14 18.43 2.96 -0.81
CA ALA A 14 18.01 3.79 0.32
C ALA A 14 16.49 3.76 0.53
N ALA A 15 15.71 3.80 -0.55
CA ALA A 15 14.25 3.69 -0.50
C ALA A 15 13.80 2.31 0.01
N GLU A 16 14.45 1.23 -0.43
CA GLU A 16 14.17 -0.13 0.04
C GLU A 16 14.48 -0.31 1.54
N HIS A 17 15.57 0.28 2.04
CA HIS A 17 15.82 0.28 3.49
C HIS A 17 14.70 0.97 4.28
N ALA A 18 14.24 2.13 3.79
CA ALA A 18 13.13 2.85 4.42
C ALA A 18 11.82 2.05 4.34
N ALA A 19 11.56 1.36 3.22
CA ALA A 19 10.38 0.52 3.04
C ALA A 19 10.41 -0.69 3.98
N VAL A 20 11.55 -1.37 4.13
CA VAL A 20 11.72 -2.48 5.09
C VAL A 20 11.41 -2.02 6.51
N TYR A 21 11.96 -0.88 6.93
CA TYR A 21 11.65 -0.29 8.25
C TYR A 21 10.16 0.03 8.39
N GLY A 22 9.60 0.76 7.42
CA GLY A 22 8.20 1.19 7.42
C GLY A 22 7.22 0.00 7.45
N TYR A 23 7.52 -1.08 6.75
CA TYR A 23 6.70 -2.29 6.77
C TYR A 23 6.73 -3.05 8.11
N GLY A 24 7.79 -2.88 8.90
CA GLY A 24 7.79 -3.33 10.30
C GLY A 24 6.71 -2.61 11.12
N VAL A 25 6.60 -1.29 10.95
CA VAL A 25 5.57 -0.46 11.61
C VAL A 25 4.17 -0.80 11.08
N VAL A 26 4.01 -0.95 9.76
CA VAL A 26 2.75 -1.37 9.15
C VAL A 26 2.31 -2.72 9.71
N GLY A 27 3.18 -3.73 9.70
CA GLY A 27 2.86 -5.07 10.19
C GLY A 27 2.39 -5.11 11.64
N ALA A 28 2.90 -4.20 12.48
CA ALA A 28 2.49 -4.07 13.88
C ALA A 28 1.09 -3.47 14.06
N ARG A 29 0.57 -2.70 13.08
CA ARG A 29 -0.66 -1.89 13.24
C ARG A 29 -1.79 -2.23 12.26
N VAL A 30 -1.53 -2.93 11.15
CA VAL A 30 -2.46 -3.10 10.01
C VAL A 30 -3.73 -3.94 10.25
N GLY A 31 -3.92 -4.48 11.45
CA GLY A 31 -5.04 -5.37 11.78
C GLY A 31 -4.91 -6.80 11.22
N GLN A 32 -5.57 -7.78 11.86
CA GLN A 32 -5.40 -9.21 11.59
C GLN A 32 -5.58 -9.60 10.12
N LYS A 33 -6.63 -9.08 9.46
CA LYS A 33 -7.00 -9.46 8.09
C LYS A 33 -5.91 -9.15 7.06
N ARG A 34 -5.09 -8.12 7.30
CA ARG A 34 -4.05 -7.65 6.37
C ARG A 34 -2.63 -7.99 6.81
N ARG A 35 -2.43 -8.68 7.94
CA ARG A 35 -1.07 -9.03 8.41
C ARG A 35 -0.29 -9.90 7.42
N ALA A 36 -0.97 -10.84 6.76
CA ALA A 36 -0.33 -11.70 5.77
C ALA A 36 0.18 -10.89 4.56
N GLU A 37 -0.62 -9.93 4.10
CA GLU A 37 -0.26 -9.00 3.03
C GLU A 37 0.93 -8.11 3.43
N ALA A 38 0.92 -7.54 4.64
CA ALA A 38 2.04 -6.75 5.16
C ALA A 38 3.33 -7.57 5.30
N ARG A 39 3.26 -8.82 5.78
CA ARG A 39 4.42 -9.71 5.85
C ARG A 39 4.98 -10.03 4.46
N SER A 40 4.11 -10.36 3.50
CA SER A 40 4.53 -10.64 2.12
C SER A 40 5.25 -9.45 1.50
N ALA A 41 4.69 -8.24 1.64
CA ALA A 41 5.34 -7.03 1.17
C ALA A 41 6.68 -6.74 1.88
N HIS A 42 6.75 -6.93 3.20
CA HIS A 42 8.00 -6.81 3.95
C HIS A 42 9.10 -7.76 3.42
N HIS A 43 8.76 -9.02 3.15
CA HIS A 43 9.68 -9.98 2.56
C HIS A 43 10.11 -9.58 1.15
N ALA A 44 9.20 -9.09 0.32
CA ALA A 44 9.51 -8.61 -1.03
C ALA A 44 10.51 -7.46 -1.00
N HIS A 45 10.33 -6.48 -0.11
CA HIS A 45 11.27 -5.37 0.06
C HIS A 45 12.64 -5.83 0.58
N ARG A 46 12.69 -6.80 1.51
CA ARG A 46 13.97 -7.37 1.95
C ARG A 46 14.72 -8.06 0.80
N ALA A 47 14.03 -8.88 0.02
CA ALA A 47 14.64 -9.54 -1.13
C ALA A 47 15.16 -8.52 -2.15
N ARG A 48 14.40 -7.45 -2.40
CA ARG A 48 14.78 -6.37 -3.30
C ARG A 48 15.98 -5.56 -2.80
N ARG A 49 16.00 -5.19 -1.52
CA ARG A 49 17.14 -4.54 -0.87
C ARG A 49 18.42 -5.36 -1.07
N ASP A 50 18.34 -6.66 -0.82
CA ASP A 50 19.49 -7.55 -0.92
C ASP A 50 19.96 -7.69 -2.38
N ALA A 51 19.04 -7.70 -3.35
CA ALA A 51 19.36 -7.65 -4.78
C ALA A 51 20.04 -6.35 -5.18
N LEU A 52 19.49 -5.19 -4.78
CA LEU A 52 20.10 -3.89 -5.07
C LEU A 52 21.47 -3.71 -4.44
N ALA A 53 21.70 -4.25 -3.23
CA ALA A 53 23.02 -4.24 -2.63
C ALA A 53 24.06 -5.03 -3.45
N ARG A 54 23.65 -6.08 -4.18
CA ARG A 54 24.53 -6.76 -5.15
C ARG A 54 24.72 -5.91 -6.40
N THR A 55 23.63 -5.39 -6.97
CA THR A 55 23.68 -4.48 -8.13
C THR A 55 24.61 -3.29 -7.92
N VAL A 56 24.59 -2.67 -6.73
CA VAL A 56 25.48 -1.54 -6.41
C VAL A 56 26.95 -1.97 -6.41
N ARG A 57 27.27 -3.15 -5.87
CA ARG A 57 28.65 -3.70 -5.91
C ARG A 57 29.07 -4.03 -7.34
N ASP A 58 28.18 -4.62 -8.13
CA ASP A 58 28.41 -4.95 -9.54
C ASP A 58 28.64 -3.69 -10.38
N LEU A 59 28.04 -2.56 -9.97
CA LEU A 59 28.28 -1.22 -10.53
C LEU A 59 29.55 -0.55 -9.99
N GLY A 60 30.32 -1.21 -9.13
CA GLY A 60 31.57 -0.71 -8.54
C GLY A 60 31.40 0.22 -7.35
N GLY A 61 30.21 0.30 -6.74
CA GLY A 61 29.93 1.12 -5.57
C GLY A 61 29.85 0.33 -4.25
N GLU A 62 30.03 1.05 -3.14
CA GLU A 62 29.75 0.54 -1.79
C GLU A 62 28.26 0.75 -1.44
N PRO A 63 27.48 -0.31 -1.15
CA PRO A 63 26.05 -0.19 -0.84
C PRO A 63 25.77 0.72 0.35
N VAL A 64 24.86 1.69 0.19
CA VAL A 64 24.43 2.53 1.30
C VAL A 64 23.86 1.69 2.46
N ALA A 65 24.35 1.97 3.67
CA ALA A 65 23.91 1.29 4.87
C ALA A 65 22.50 1.72 5.28
N ALA A 66 21.77 0.81 5.94
CA ALA A 66 20.50 1.16 6.56
C ALA A 66 20.73 2.12 7.73
N ARG A 67 19.83 3.10 7.91
CA ARG A 67 19.81 3.94 9.11
C ARG A 67 19.22 3.15 10.28
N ALA A 68 19.62 3.51 11.50
CA ALA A 68 19.04 2.92 12.72
C ALA A 68 17.53 3.16 12.85
N ALA A 69 17.05 4.32 12.37
CA ALA A 69 15.65 4.67 12.32
C ALA A 69 15.34 5.61 11.15
N TYR A 70 14.07 5.61 10.73
CA TYR A 70 13.55 6.49 9.68
C TYR A 70 12.37 7.30 10.22
N ALA A 71 12.35 8.59 9.91
CA ALA A 71 11.22 9.44 10.26
C ALA A 71 9.98 9.01 9.47
N LEU A 72 8.89 8.73 10.18
CA LEU A 72 7.61 8.45 9.56
C LEU A 72 6.95 9.77 9.13
N PRO A 73 6.26 9.78 7.98
CA PRO A 73 5.63 11.00 7.45
C PRO A 73 4.45 11.48 8.31
N PHE A 74 3.92 10.61 9.18
CA PHE A 74 2.88 10.91 10.16
C PHE A 74 2.86 9.80 11.23
N THR A 75 2.19 10.08 12.34
CA THR A 75 1.97 9.10 13.41
C THR A 75 1.06 7.95 12.94
N VAL A 76 1.49 6.71 13.16
CA VAL A 76 0.71 5.50 12.82
C VAL A 76 0.07 4.93 14.08
N ALA A 77 -1.04 5.53 14.52
CA ALA A 77 -1.71 5.13 15.74
C ALA A 77 -2.62 3.91 15.56
N ASP A 78 -3.28 3.82 14.40
CA ASP A 78 -4.38 2.88 14.14
C ASP A 78 -4.18 2.09 12.82
N PRO A 79 -5.01 1.06 12.55
CA PRO A 79 -4.93 0.28 11.32
C PRO A 79 -5.12 1.09 10.03
N ALA A 80 -5.96 2.13 10.04
CA ALA A 80 -6.17 2.96 8.85
C ALA A 80 -4.93 3.80 8.53
N ALA A 81 -4.25 4.33 9.55
CA ALA A 81 -2.96 4.99 9.41
C ALA A 81 -1.88 4.03 8.88
N ALA A 82 -1.89 2.77 9.31
CA ALA A 82 -0.96 1.75 8.80
C ALA A 82 -1.18 1.48 7.30
N VAL A 83 -2.44 1.41 6.88
CA VAL A 83 -2.80 1.26 5.46
C VAL A 83 -2.35 2.47 4.63
N ARG A 84 -2.57 3.70 5.12
CA ARG A 84 -2.08 4.92 4.47
C ARG A 84 -0.55 4.94 4.37
N LEU A 85 0.14 4.51 5.43
CA LEU A 85 1.60 4.44 5.42
C LEU A 85 2.08 3.45 4.37
N ALA A 86 1.50 2.25 4.31
CA ALA A 86 1.88 1.24 3.33
C ALA A 86 1.70 1.74 1.89
N ALA A 87 0.56 2.38 1.58
CA ALA A 87 0.33 2.98 0.27
C ALA A 87 1.40 4.04 -0.08
N LEU A 88 1.72 4.92 0.86
CA LEU A 88 2.73 5.97 0.67
C LEU A 88 4.15 5.41 0.49
N LEU A 89 4.51 4.35 1.22
CA LEU A 89 5.80 3.68 1.06
C LEU A 89 5.93 3.11 -0.36
N GLU A 90 4.89 2.41 -0.84
CA GLU A 90 4.89 1.81 -2.18
C GLU A 90 4.92 2.87 -3.29
N ASP A 91 4.21 4.01 -3.14
CA ASP A 91 4.29 5.12 -4.09
C ASP A 91 5.71 5.70 -4.16
N ARG A 92 6.37 5.89 -3.01
CA ARG A 92 7.75 6.42 -2.95
C ARG A 92 8.73 5.45 -3.59
N VAL A 93 8.60 4.15 -3.31
CA VAL A 93 9.42 3.10 -3.91
C VAL A 93 9.20 3.08 -5.43
N ALA A 94 7.95 3.11 -5.89
CA ALA A 94 7.62 3.20 -7.30
C ALA A 94 8.29 4.42 -7.96
N ASN A 95 8.19 5.60 -7.36
CA ASN A 95 8.81 6.82 -7.89
C ASN A 95 10.32 6.65 -8.08
N VAL A 96 11.04 6.12 -7.07
CA VAL A 96 12.50 5.93 -7.17
C VAL A 96 12.87 4.86 -8.21
N TYR A 97 12.07 3.81 -8.38
CA TYR A 97 12.29 2.86 -9.47
C TYR A 97 12.05 3.47 -10.85
N SER A 98 11.14 4.44 -10.98
CA SER A 98 10.96 5.17 -12.24
C SER A 98 12.23 5.94 -12.64
N ASP A 99 12.93 6.53 -11.67
CA ASP A 99 14.22 7.18 -11.89
C ASP A 99 15.30 6.18 -12.31
N LEU A 100 15.33 4.99 -11.70
CA LEU A 100 16.26 3.92 -12.10
C LEU A 100 15.96 3.38 -13.50
N VAL A 101 14.69 3.24 -13.88
CA VAL A 101 14.29 2.88 -15.26
C VAL A 101 14.79 3.93 -16.26
N ARG A 102 14.71 5.22 -15.90
CA ARG A 102 15.18 6.32 -16.76
C ARG A 102 16.70 6.28 -16.93
N ALA A 103 17.45 6.05 -15.84
CA ALA A 103 18.91 6.08 -15.84
C ALA A 103 19.54 4.83 -16.49
N ALA A 104 19.12 3.63 -16.08
CA ALA A 104 19.80 2.38 -16.43
C ALA A 104 19.47 1.87 -17.84
N GLY A 105 20.29 0.97 -18.39
CA GLY A 105 20.01 0.22 -19.63
C GLY A 105 19.83 -1.28 -19.39
N GLY A 106 19.56 -2.04 -20.46
CA GLY A 106 19.68 -3.50 -20.47
C GLY A 106 18.87 -4.24 -19.38
N PRO A 107 19.44 -5.29 -18.75
CA PRO A 107 18.79 -6.06 -17.69
C PRO A 107 18.33 -5.21 -16.50
N LEU A 108 19.16 -4.27 -16.04
CA LEU A 108 18.87 -3.41 -14.89
C LEU A 108 17.61 -2.56 -15.11
N ARG A 109 17.44 -2.01 -16.33
CA ARG A 109 16.21 -1.27 -16.69
C ARG A 109 14.96 -2.16 -16.59
N ARG A 110 15.05 -3.42 -17.06
CA ARG A 110 13.92 -4.36 -17.02
C ARG A 110 13.57 -4.75 -15.59
N GLU A 111 14.58 -5.04 -14.77
CA GLU A 111 14.38 -5.35 -13.34
C GLU A 111 13.76 -4.17 -12.58
N ALA A 112 14.24 -2.95 -12.84
CA ALA A 112 13.67 -1.73 -12.27
C ALA A 112 12.22 -1.52 -12.71
N ALA A 113 11.87 -1.80 -13.98
CA ALA A 113 10.50 -1.67 -14.47
C ALA A 113 9.56 -2.70 -13.83
N VAL A 114 10.03 -3.91 -13.58
CA VAL A 114 9.28 -4.93 -12.82
C VAL A 114 9.04 -4.46 -11.39
N ALA A 115 10.07 -3.92 -10.73
CA ALA A 115 9.98 -3.40 -9.38
C ALA A 115 9.02 -2.21 -9.25
N LEU A 116 9.10 -1.27 -10.19
CA LEU A 116 8.18 -0.14 -10.33
C LEU A 116 6.73 -0.63 -10.41
N ARG A 117 6.44 -1.56 -11.33
CA ARG A 117 5.09 -2.09 -11.54
C ARG A 117 4.56 -2.76 -10.27
N GLU A 118 5.37 -3.60 -9.63
CA GLU A 118 4.98 -4.32 -8.42
C GLU A 118 4.67 -3.37 -7.25
N ALA A 119 5.50 -2.34 -7.07
CA ALA A 119 5.27 -1.32 -6.05
C ALA A 119 3.99 -0.53 -6.34
N ALA A 120 3.80 -0.06 -7.57
CA ALA A 120 2.59 0.67 -7.97
C ALA A 120 1.31 -0.17 -7.76
N VAL A 121 1.33 -1.45 -8.13
CA VAL A 121 0.21 -2.37 -7.89
C VAL A 121 -0.07 -2.55 -6.40
N ARG A 122 0.98 -2.73 -5.57
CA ARG A 122 0.79 -2.80 -4.12
C ARG A 122 0.24 -1.50 -3.54
N ALA A 123 0.67 -0.34 -4.02
CA ALA A 123 0.15 0.95 -3.55
C ALA A 123 -1.38 1.07 -3.78
N VAL A 124 -1.85 0.70 -4.98
CA VAL A 124 -3.29 0.66 -5.29
C VAL A 124 -4.01 -0.36 -4.42
N ARG A 125 -3.44 -1.55 -4.23
CA ARG A 125 -4.00 -2.59 -3.36
C ARG A 125 -4.08 -2.14 -1.89
N TRP A 126 -3.13 -1.35 -1.42
CA TRP A 126 -3.17 -0.77 -0.07
C TRP A 126 -4.32 0.21 0.11
N ARG A 127 -4.49 1.13 -0.85
CA ARG A 127 -5.62 2.07 -0.87
C ARG A 127 -6.98 1.35 -0.91
N GLY A 128 -7.01 0.14 -1.47
CA GLY A 128 -8.23 -0.60 -1.74
C GLY A 128 -8.95 -0.01 -2.96
N SER A 129 -9.70 -0.85 -3.68
CA SER A 129 -10.68 -0.34 -4.63
C SER A 129 -11.72 0.44 -3.82
N GLY A 130 -11.82 1.76 -4.04
CA GLY A 130 -12.96 2.54 -3.55
C GLY A 130 -14.25 1.79 -3.90
N VAL A 131 -15.24 1.87 -3.01
CA VAL A 131 -16.55 1.20 -3.08
C VAL A 131 -16.90 0.70 -4.48
N PRO A 132 -17.20 -0.60 -4.67
CA PRO A 132 -17.69 -1.08 -5.95
C PRO A 132 -19.00 -0.33 -6.25
N PHE A 133 -18.93 0.62 -7.16
CA PHE A 133 -19.99 1.48 -7.67
C PHE A 133 -20.70 2.37 -6.63
N PRO A 134 -20.50 3.71 -6.69
CA PRO A 134 -21.47 4.66 -6.18
C PRO A 134 -22.85 4.33 -6.79
N GLY A 135 -23.85 4.07 -5.95
CA GLY A 135 -25.21 3.71 -6.36
C GLY A 135 -25.69 2.30 -5.95
N LEU A 136 -24.80 1.35 -5.62
CA LEU A 136 -25.24 0.05 -5.06
C LEU A 136 -25.55 0.14 -3.56
N ALA A 137 -24.76 0.91 -2.81
CA ALA A 137 -25.02 1.16 -1.39
C ALA A 137 -26.35 1.91 -1.17
N GLU A 138 -26.69 2.86 -2.06
CA GLU A 138 -27.95 3.61 -2.01
C GLU A 138 -29.17 2.74 -2.32
N ARG A 139 -29.09 1.80 -3.27
CA ARG A 139 -30.16 0.82 -3.51
C ARG A 139 -30.35 -0.15 -2.36
N ALA A 140 -29.25 -0.58 -1.71
CA ALA A 140 -29.35 -1.44 -0.54
C ALA A 140 -30.06 -0.71 0.62
N ALA A 141 -29.71 0.56 0.88
CA ALA A 141 -30.37 1.40 1.88
C ALA A 141 -31.84 1.68 1.54
N GLY A 142 -32.16 1.93 0.27
CA GLY A 142 -33.54 2.10 -0.20
C GLY A 142 -34.41 0.85 -0.05
N LYS A 143 -33.83 -0.34 -0.23
CA LYS A 143 -34.54 -1.62 -0.03
C LYS A 143 -34.85 -1.89 1.45
N THR A 144 -33.97 -1.48 2.37
CA THR A 144 -34.22 -1.58 3.82
C THR A 144 -35.28 -0.57 4.28
N ALA A 145 -35.30 0.64 3.73
CA ALA A 145 -36.31 1.65 4.02
C ALA A 145 -37.73 1.25 3.53
N ALA A 146 -37.82 0.63 2.35
CA ALA A 146 -39.09 0.13 1.82
C ALA A 146 -39.66 -1.03 2.67
N ALA A 147 -38.81 -1.90 3.22
CA ALA A 147 -39.24 -2.99 4.11
C ALA A 147 -39.76 -2.48 5.47
N GLY A 148 -39.19 -1.39 6.01
CA GLY A 148 -39.65 -0.77 7.27
C GLY A 148 -40.91 0.09 7.14
N ALA A 149 -41.28 0.51 5.93
CA ALA A 149 -42.53 1.22 5.67
C ALA A 149 -43.75 0.26 5.63
N GLY A 150 -43.57 -0.97 5.15
CA GLY A 150 -44.64 -1.97 5.10
C GLY A 150 -45.08 -2.51 6.47
N ALA A 151 -44.18 -2.55 7.45
CA ALA A 151 -44.47 -3.07 8.79
C ALA A 151 -45.24 -2.09 9.70
N ARG A 152 -45.20 -0.77 9.43
CA ARG A 152 -45.87 0.25 10.26
C ARG A 152 -47.35 0.46 9.95
N ASN A 153 -47.85 -0.12 8.87
CA ASN A 153 -49.26 0.01 8.47
C ASN A 153 -50.15 -1.16 8.96
N ALA A 154 -49.63 -2.08 9.79
CA ALA A 154 -50.35 -3.26 10.26
C ALA A 154 -50.82 -3.20 11.72
N ASP A 155 -50.41 -2.20 12.51
CA ASP A 155 -50.65 -2.14 13.97
C ASP A 155 -51.53 -0.96 14.41
N GLY A 156 -52.67 -0.72 13.76
CA GLY A 156 -53.58 0.31 14.24
C GLY A 156 -54.92 0.35 13.53
N ASP A 157 -55.84 -0.55 13.90
CA ASP A 157 -57.17 -0.07 14.31
C ASP A 157 -57.93 -1.15 15.09
N GLY A 158 -58.20 -0.86 16.36
CA GLY A 158 -58.95 -1.72 17.25
C GLY A 158 -59.31 -0.97 18.52
N ALA A 159 -60.50 -0.37 18.55
CA ALA A 159 -61.46 -0.42 19.67
C ALA A 159 -62.59 0.62 19.49
N ALA A 160 -63.83 0.17 19.73
CA ALA A 160 -65.11 0.89 19.70
C ALA A 160 -65.21 2.03 20.76
N PRO A 161 -66.33 2.80 20.83
CA PRO A 161 -67.48 2.30 21.61
C PRO A 161 -68.91 2.77 21.19
N ALA A 162 -69.89 2.02 21.72
CA ALA A 162 -71.23 2.38 22.23
C ALA A 162 -72.17 3.30 21.41
N HIS A 163 -73.35 2.76 21.07
CA HIS A 163 -74.62 2.96 21.81
C HIS A 163 -75.69 1.98 21.32
#